data_AF-A0A0F4LSX6-F1
#
_entry.id   AF-A0A0F4LSX6-F1
#
_cell.length_a   1.000
_cell.length_b   1.000
_cell.length_c   1.000
_cell.angle_alpha   90.00
_cell.angle_beta   90.00
_cell.angle_gamma   90.00
#
_symmetry.space_group_name_H-M   'P 1'
#
loop_
_entity.id
_entity.type
_entity.pdbx_description
1 polymer ?
#
loop_
_entity_poly.entity_id
_entity_poly.type
_entity_poly.pdbx_seq_one_letter_code
_entity_poly.pdbx_strand_id
1 'polypeptide(L)'
;MTDYLKKINQLDAQFDNPLIHNQIKEVNQIDRYMKEKKILPTAPRRLGFYPNEVEKLESCMPRQQKGNIKIANQLLNSLRQYISINYGVWSLPNLETAKLIKEQFKISYVLEIMAGNAYWSKALTEVGLKTIATDSLEWSKTSRTGSKQATKVLNLAAPEAIRAFPDVQLVICAWAPNFDESDLSAIEAWQKYNPSSRLLFIGEKNGVTNSATFWHQIHFTHSPELQTINHSFTSFDFIEEQIFEIKHEI
;
A
#
# COMPACT_ATOMS: atom_id res chain seq x y z
N MET A 1 -15.51 -9.28 -12.62
CA MET A 1 -14.75 -9.05 -11.37
C MET A 1 -15.22 -9.88 -10.18
N THR A 2 -16.52 -10.25 -10.08
CA THR A 2 -17.01 -11.34 -9.20
C THR A 2 -16.32 -12.69 -9.44
N ASP A 3 -15.61 -12.81 -10.57
CA ASP A 3 -14.92 -14.03 -10.99
C ASP A 3 -13.63 -14.31 -10.20
N TYR A 4 -12.89 -13.29 -9.74
CA TYR A 4 -11.63 -13.49 -9.01
C TYR A 4 -11.84 -14.26 -7.70
N LEU A 5 -12.63 -13.71 -6.78
CA LEU A 5 -12.91 -14.33 -5.49
C LEU A 5 -13.65 -15.65 -5.64
N LYS A 6 -14.58 -15.74 -6.60
CA LYS A 6 -15.28 -16.99 -6.89
C LYS A 6 -14.29 -18.07 -7.33
N LYS A 7 -13.40 -17.75 -8.26
CA LYS A 7 -12.43 -18.70 -8.81
C LYS A 7 -11.42 -19.15 -7.76
N ILE A 8 -10.85 -18.23 -6.98
CA ILE A 8 -9.85 -18.59 -5.97
C ILE A 8 -10.45 -19.49 -4.87
N ASN A 9 -11.68 -19.20 -4.42
CA ASN A 9 -12.37 -20.03 -3.43
C ASN A 9 -12.84 -21.39 -4.01
N GLN A 10 -13.19 -21.45 -5.29
CA GLN A 10 -13.46 -22.73 -5.96
C GLN A 10 -12.21 -23.61 -6.06
N LEU A 11 -11.03 -23.01 -6.24
CA LEU A 11 -9.76 -23.73 -6.26
C LEU A 11 -9.38 -24.19 -4.85
N ASP A 12 -9.60 -23.36 -3.83
CA ASP A 12 -9.37 -23.70 -2.41
C ASP A 12 -10.06 -25.02 -2.02
N ALA A 13 -11.35 -25.17 -2.36
CA ALA A 13 -12.13 -26.38 -2.09
C ALA A 13 -11.59 -27.66 -2.78
N GLN A 14 -10.66 -27.53 -3.72
CA GLN A 14 -10.03 -28.65 -4.42
C GLN A 14 -8.66 -29.02 -3.86
N PHE A 15 -8.08 -28.19 -2.99
CA PHE A 15 -6.77 -28.46 -2.40
C PHE A 15 -6.93 -29.03 -0.99
N ASP A 16 -6.22 -30.13 -0.71
CA ASP A 16 -5.99 -30.61 0.65
C ASP A 16 -4.59 -30.15 1.10
N ASN A 17 -4.40 -28.84 1.21
CA ASN A 17 -3.11 -28.26 1.59
C ASN A 17 -3.29 -27.01 2.48
N PRO A 18 -2.87 -27.08 3.76
CA PRO A 18 -3.02 -25.97 4.69
C PRO A 18 -2.30 -24.68 4.28
N LEU A 19 -1.17 -24.76 3.55
CA LEU A 19 -0.43 -23.57 3.12
C LEU A 19 -1.25 -22.77 2.10
N ILE A 20 -1.86 -23.45 1.13
CA ILE A 20 -2.73 -22.81 0.13
C ILE A 20 -3.97 -22.24 0.82
N HIS A 21 -4.62 -23.04 1.67
CA HIS A 21 -5.83 -22.63 2.37
C HIS A 21 -5.61 -21.37 3.22
N ASN A 22 -4.48 -21.30 3.94
CA ASN A 22 -4.16 -20.13 4.76
C ASN A 22 -3.96 -18.86 3.93
N GLN A 23 -3.32 -18.94 2.76
CA GLN A 23 -3.17 -17.78 1.88
C GLN A 23 -4.50 -17.34 1.27
N ILE A 24 -5.37 -18.26 0.89
CA ILE A 24 -6.70 -17.93 0.35
C ILE A 24 -7.60 -17.34 1.45
N LYS A 25 -7.48 -17.81 2.69
CA LYS A 25 -8.13 -17.21 3.86
C LYS A 25 -7.67 -15.76 4.07
N GLU A 26 -6.37 -15.49 3.93
CA GLU A 26 -5.80 -14.13 3.99
C GLU A 26 -6.40 -13.23 2.90
N VAL A 27 -6.48 -13.70 1.65
CA VAL A 27 -7.15 -12.98 0.53
C VAL A 27 -8.59 -12.59 0.90
N ASN A 28 -9.38 -13.54 1.38
CA ASN A 28 -10.77 -13.29 1.77
C ASN A 28 -10.88 -12.33 2.97
N GLN A 29 -9.91 -12.38 3.90
CA GLN A 29 -9.85 -11.45 5.01
C GLN A 29 -9.56 -10.03 4.51
N ILE A 30 -8.56 -9.84 3.64
CA ILE A 30 -8.25 -8.54 3.05
C ILE A 30 -9.47 -7.98 2.31
N ASP A 31 -10.12 -8.79 1.46
CA ASP A 31 -11.33 -8.36 0.73
C ASP A 31 -12.43 -7.88 1.70
N ARG A 32 -12.72 -8.67 2.73
CA ARG A 32 -13.74 -8.33 3.73
C ARG A 32 -13.42 -7.01 4.44
N TYR A 33 -12.17 -6.79 4.86
CA TYR A 33 -11.76 -5.55 5.49
C TYR A 33 -11.94 -4.35 4.53
N MET A 34 -11.51 -4.46 3.28
CA MET A 34 -11.70 -3.39 2.28
C MET A 34 -13.19 -3.12 2.01
N LYS A 35 -14.01 -4.17 1.92
CA LYS A 35 -15.45 -4.07 1.66
C LYS A 35 -16.20 -3.39 2.80
N GLU A 36 -15.79 -3.66 4.04
CA GLU A 36 -16.30 -3.03 5.26
C GLU A 36 -15.62 -1.68 5.56
N LYS A 37 -14.67 -1.24 4.72
CA LYS A 37 -13.81 -0.07 4.98
C LYS A 37 -13.19 -0.13 6.37
N LYS A 38 -12.57 -1.25 6.73
CA LYS A 38 -11.81 -1.45 7.97
C LYS A 38 -10.32 -1.52 7.66
N ILE A 39 -9.50 -1.11 8.62
CA ILE A 39 -8.04 -1.21 8.55
C ILE A 39 -7.59 -2.53 9.13
N LEU A 40 -6.62 -3.18 8.48
CA LEU A 40 -6.04 -4.42 8.97
C LEU A 40 -5.36 -4.17 10.32
N PRO A 41 -5.45 -5.09 11.30
CA PRO A 41 -4.78 -4.91 12.58
C PRO A 41 -3.25 -4.94 12.45
N THR A 42 -2.72 -5.84 11.61
CA THR A 42 -1.28 -6.04 11.34
C THR A 42 -1.07 -6.14 9.84
N ALA A 43 0.19 -6.08 9.39
CA ALA A 43 0.50 -6.29 7.98
C ALA A 43 0.00 -7.67 7.48
N PRO A 44 -0.49 -7.73 6.23
CA PRO A 44 -0.92 -8.99 5.62
C PRO A 44 0.25 -9.95 5.44
N ARG A 45 -0.06 -11.24 5.48
CA ARG A 45 0.95 -12.29 5.23
C ARG A 45 1.34 -12.33 3.74
N ARG A 46 2.57 -12.79 3.46
CA ARG A 46 3.02 -13.07 2.09
C ARG A 46 2.07 -14.06 1.42
N LEU A 47 1.64 -13.67 0.22
CA LEU A 47 0.84 -14.44 -0.72
C LEU A 47 1.71 -14.83 -1.91
N GLY A 48 1.27 -15.88 -2.57
CA GLY A 48 1.99 -16.51 -3.65
C GLY A 48 3.12 -17.41 -3.14
N PHE A 49 3.67 -18.13 -4.11
CA PHE A 49 4.74 -19.11 -3.96
C PHE A 49 5.80 -18.81 -5.01
N TYR A 50 7.07 -18.97 -4.63
CA TYR A 50 8.19 -18.96 -5.57
C TYR A 50 8.11 -20.17 -6.52
N PRO A 51 8.77 -20.12 -7.70
CA PRO A 51 8.71 -21.23 -8.67
C PRO A 51 9.08 -22.60 -8.09
N ASN A 52 10.12 -22.65 -7.26
CA ASN A 52 10.55 -23.88 -6.58
C ASN A 52 9.55 -24.36 -5.52
N GLU A 53 8.81 -23.47 -4.87
CA GLU A 53 7.73 -23.82 -3.93
C GLU A 53 6.53 -24.42 -4.68
N VAL A 54 6.18 -23.85 -5.84
CA VAL A 54 5.13 -24.40 -6.73
C VAL A 54 5.50 -25.79 -7.21
N GLU A 55 6.73 -26.00 -7.70
CA GLU A 55 7.19 -27.31 -8.17
C GLU A 55 7.13 -28.38 -7.07
N LYS A 56 7.53 -28.01 -5.84
CA LYS A 56 7.42 -28.90 -4.67
C LYS A 56 5.96 -29.26 -4.38
N LEU A 57 5.06 -28.28 -4.35
CA LEU A 57 3.64 -28.50 -4.14
C LEU A 57 3.04 -29.40 -5.24
N GLU A 58 3.38 -29.14 -6.51
CA GLU A 58 2.95 -29.94 -7.66
C GLU A 58 3.44 -31.38 -7.61
N SER A 59 4.63 -31.63 -7.08
CA SER A 59 5.20 -32.97 -6.98
C SER A 59 4.39 -33.86 -6.03
N CYS A 60 3.81 -33.27 -4.98
CA CYS A 60 3.03 -33.96 -3.95
C CYS A 60 1.52 -34.04 -4.27
N MET A 61 1.05 -33.39 -5.35
CA MET A 61 -0.37 -33.30 -5.68
C MET A 61 -0.83 -34.34 -6.72
N PRO A 62 -2.11 -34.76 -6.67
CA PRO A 62 -2.74 -35.53 -7.74
C PRO A 62 -2.63 -34.82 -9.09
N ARG A 63 -2.49 -35.58 -10.18
CA ARG A 63 -2.29 -35.04 -11.55
C ARG A 63 -3.35 -34.00 -11.94
N GLN A 64 -4.59 -34.16 -11.49
CA GLN A 64 -5.71 -33.26 -11.77
C GLN A 64 -5.58 -31.88 -11.06
N GLN A 65 -4.82 -31.79 -9.97
CA GLN A 65 -4.63 -30.56 -9.19
C GLN A 65 -3.36 -29.78 -9.59
N LYS A 66 -2.43 -30.38 -10.35
CA LYS A 66 -1.17 -29.73 -10.74
C LYS A 66 -1.37 -28.47 -11.60
N GLY A 67 -2.35 -28.48 -12.51
CA GLY A 67 -2.71 -27.27 -13.26
C GLY A 67 -3.35 -26.20 -12.38
N ASN A 68 -4.12 -26.63 -11.37
CA ASN A 68 -4.86 -25.74 -10.49
C ASN A 68 -3.95 -24.93 -9.57
N ILE A 69 -2.83 -25.50 -9.09
CA ILE A 69 -1.91 -24.76 -8.22
C ILE A 69 -1.21 -23.62 -8.95
N LYS A 70 -0.85 -23.78 -10.23
CA LYS A 70 -0.34 -22.65 -11.04
C LYS A 70 -1.36 -21.51 -11.14
N ILE A 71 -2.62 -21.86 -11.41
CA ILE A 71 -3.71 -20.88 -11.50
C ILE A 71 -3.95 -20.21 -10.15
N ALA A 72 -3.98 -20.98 -9.06
CA ALA A 72 -4.13 -20.44 -7.70
C ALA A 72 -2.98 -19.49 -7.36
N ASN A 73 -1.74 -19.85 -7.68
CA ASN A 73 -0.58 -18.99 -7.46
C ASN A 73 -0.67 -17.69 -8.26
N GLN A 74 -1.09 -17.75 -9.53
CA GLN A 74 -1.32 -16.55 -10.35
C GLN A 74 -2.38 -15.64 -9.73
N LEU A 75 -3.48 -16.20 -9.23
CA LEU A 75 -4.54 -15.44 -8.56
C LEU A 75 -4.04 -14.81 -7.25
N LEU A 76 -3.29 -15.53 -6.44
CA LEU A 76 -2.67 -15.00 -5.22
C LEU A 76 -1.79 -13.79 -5.52
N ASN A 77 -0.93 -13.89 -6.55
CA ASN A 77 -0.07 -12.80 -7.01
C ASN A 77 -0.85 -11.64 -7.68
N SER A 78 -2.12 -11.84 -8.03
CA SER A 78 -2.98 -10.82 -8.66
C SER A 78 -3.88 -10.07 -7.66
N LEU A 79 -3.74 -10.33 -6.35
CA LEU A 79 -4.57 -9.67 -5.33
C LEU A 79 -4.45 -8.15 -5.40
N ARG A 80 -3.24 -7.59 -5.59
CA ARG A 80 -3.05 -6.14 -5.66
C ARG A 80 -3.84 -5.50 -6.80
N GLN A 81 -3.83 -6.12 -7.98
CA GLN A 81 -4.64 -5.68 -9.11
C GLN A 81 -6.13 -5.77 -8.79
N TYR A 82 -6.57 -6.84 -8.12
CA TYR A 82 -7.95 -6.96 -7.69
C TYR A 82 -8.36 -5.82 -6.76
N ILE A 83 -7.57 -5.52 -5.71
CA ILE A 83 -7.91 -4.45 -4.76
C ILE A 83 -7.80 -3.05 -5.36
N SER A 84 -6.86 -2.80 -6.28
CA SER A 84 -6.74 -1.48 -6.92
C SER A 84 -7.94 -1.17 -7.82
N ILE A 85 -8.39 -2.15 -8.61
CA ILE A 85 -9.56 -1.96 -9.48
C ILE A 85 -10.86 -1.89 -8.66
N ASN A 86 -11.02 -2.71 -7.62
CA ASN A 86 -12.28 -2.83 -6.88
C ASN A 86 -12.43 -1.85 -5.70
N TYR A 87 -11.30 -1.38 -5.15
CA TYR A 87 -11.28 -0.53 -3.97
C TYR A 87 -10.44 0.73 -4.14
N GLY A 88 -9.70 0.92 -5.26
CA GLY A 88 -8.83 2.08 -5.45
C GLY A 88 -7.74 2.18 -4.39
N VAL A 89 -7.15 1.03 -4.03
CA VAL A 89 -6.09 0.91 -3.02
C VAL A 89 -4.89 0.22 -3.64
N TRP A 90 -3.73 0.85 -3.55
CA TRP A 90 -2.47 0.29 -4.03
C TRP A 90 -1.55 -0.13 -2.91
N SER A 91 -1.55 0.57 -1.77
CA SER A 91 -0.78 0.21 -0.58
C SER A 91 -1.73 -0.12 0.56
N LEU A 92 -1.49 -1.21 1.31
CA LEU A 92 -2.37 -1.68 2.38
C LEU A 92 -1.84 -1.23 3.76
N PRO A 93 -2.44 -0.20 4.38
CA PRO A 93 -2.08 0.17 5.75
C PRO A 93 -2.58 -0.86 6.75
N ASN A 94 -1.93 -0.86 7.91
CA ASN A 94 -2.38 -1.58 9.08
C ASN A 94 -2.23 -0.73 10.35
N LEU A 95 -2.96 -1.09 11.41
CA LEU A 95 -3.02 -0.32 12.66
C LEU A 95 -1.72 -0.38 13.45
N GLU A 96 -0.99 -1.50 13.41
CA GLU A 96 0.31 -1.64 14.05
C GLU A 96 1.33 -0.64 13.48
N THR A 97 1.47 -0.58 12.15
CA THR A 97 2.35 0.39 11.48
C THR A 97 1.90 1.83 11.74
N ALA A 98 0.61 2.13 11.65
CA ALA A 98 0.10 3.47 11.92
C ALA A 98 0.41 3.93 13.36
N LYS A 99 0.27 3.02 14.33
CA LYS A 99 0.60 3.28 15.73
C LYS A 99 2.10 3.54 15.91
N LEU A 100 2.95 2.75 15.26
CA LEU A 100 4.41 2.96 15.30
C LEU A 100 4.81 4.29 14.64
N ILE A 101 4.20 4.68 13.52
CA ILE A 101 4.43 6.00 12.92
C ILE A 101 4.14 7.12 13.93
N LYS A 102 3.00 7.05 14.62
CA LYS A 102 2.64 8.02 15.66
C LYS A 102 3.65 8.04 16.81
N GLU A 103 4.01 6.89 17.36
CA GLU A 103 4.83 6.76 18.56
C GLU A 103 6.30 7.10 18.30
N GLN A 104 6.86 6.59 17.20
CA GLN A 104 8.27 6.78 16.85
C GLN A 104 8.55 8.23 16.40
N PHE A 105 7.66 8.82 15.59
CA PHE A 105 7.85 10.19 15.12
C PHE A 105 7.25 11.26 16.05
N LYS A 106 6.48 10.87 17.07
CA LYS A 106 5.86 11.78 18.07
C LYS A 106 5.05 12.91 17.42
N ILE A 107 4.28 12.54 16.40
CA ILE A 107 3.45 13.47 15.62
C ILE A 107 1.98 13.38 16.02
N SER A 108 1.22 14.39 15.61
CA SER A 108 -0.22 14.51 15.87
C SER A 108 -1.02 14.92 14.63
N TYR A 109 -0.37 15.45 13.59
CA TYR A 109 -1.04 15.98 12.40
C TYR A 109 -0.36 15.56 11.10
N VAL A 110 -1.12 14.90 10.22
CA VAL A 110 -0.62 14.30 8.98
C VAL A 110 -1.40 14.80 7.75
N LEU A 111 -0.68 15.04 6.65
CA LEU A 111 -1.23 15.18 5.31
C LEU A 111 -0.91 13.93 4.48
N GLU A 112 -1.92 13.23 3.99
CA GLU A 112 -1.78 12.21 2.96
C GLU A 112 -2.02 12.85 1.59
N ILE A 113 -1.00 12.84 0.73
CA ILE A 113 -1.09 13.28 -0.67
C ILE A 113 -1.16 12.07 -1.60
N MET A 114 -1.80 12.24 -2.76
CA MET A 114 -2.07 11.13 -3.70
C MET A 114 -2.78 9.96 -2.98
N ALA A 115 -3.75 10.31 -2.13
CA ALA A 115 -4.34 9.39 -1.17
C ALA A 115 -5.19 8.28 -1.80
N GLY A 116 -5.56 8.39 -3.08
CA GLY A 116 -6.54 7.53 -3.72
C GLY A 116 -7.88 7.55 -2.97
N ASN A 117 -8.17 6.46 -2.24
CA ASN A 117 -9.33 6.34 -1.36
C ASN A 117 -9.02 6.54 0.14
N ALA A 118 -7.83 7.03 0.49
CA ALA A 118 -7.42 7.49 1.82
C ALA A 118 -7.44 6.44 2.93
N TYR A 119 -6.95 5.24 2.63
CA TYR A 119 -6.82 4.18 3.63
C TYR A 119 -5.73 4.50 4.66
N TRP A 120 -4.62 5.15 4.29
CA TRP A 120 -3.58 5.54 5.25
C TRP A 120 -4.08 6.61 6.21
N SER A 121 -4.77 7.65 5.73
CA SER A 121 -5.40 8.64 6.61
C SER A 121 -6.40 8.01 7.56
N LYS A 122 -7.18 7.01 7.10
CA LYS A 122 -8.08 6.27 7.98
C LYS A 122 -7.33 5.50 9.07
N ALA A 123 -6.28 4.77 8.73
CA ALA A 123 -5.45 4.03 9.69
C ALA A 123 -4.80 4.95 10.73
N LEU A 124 -4.23 6.07 10.27
CA LEU A 124 -3.62 7.09 11.11
C LEU A 124 -4.65 7.78 12.03
N THR A 125 -5.87 8.04 11.52
CA THR A 125 -6.97 8.57 12.34
C THR A 125 -7.39 7.59 13.43
N GLU A 126 -7.50 6.30 13.13
CA GLU A 126 -7.92 5.27 14.11
C GLU A 126 -6.94 5.13 15.27
N VAL A 127 -5.66 5.44 15.07
CA VAL A 127 -4.65 5.48 16.16
C VAL A 127 -4.55 6.87 16.83
N GLY A 128 -5.44 7.80 16.48
CA GLY A 128 -5.61 9.09 17.13
C GLY A 128 -4.78 10.24 16.56
N LEU A 129 -4.33 10.16 15.31
CA LEU A 129 -3.75 11.29 14.59
C LEU A 129 -4.85 12.13 13.94
N LYS A 130 -4.65 13.44 13.84
CA LYS A 130 -5.42 14.29 12.93
C LYS A 130 -4.87 14.08 11.52
N THR A 131 -5.75 13.82 10.54
CA THR A 131 -5.32 13.59 9.16
C THR A 131 -6.10 14.44 8.16
N ILE A 132 -5.45 14.84 7.08
CA ILE A 132 -6.07 15.36 5.86
C ILE A 132 -5.65 14.45 4.71
N ALA A 133 -6.60 14.04 3.88
CA ALA A 133 -6.32 13.29 2.66
C ALA A 133 -6.62 14.15 1.42
N THR A 134 -5.70 14.16 0.47
CA THR A 134 -5.86 14.84 -0.81
C THR A 134 -5.45 13.95 -1.98
N ASP A 135 -6.13 14.10 -3.11
CA ASP A 135 -5.84 13.38 -4.36
C ASP A 135 -6.29 14.21 -5.55
N SER A 136 -5.60 14.13 -6.69
CA SER A 136 -6.02 14.81 -7.95
C SER A 136 -7.21 14.10 -8.63
N LEU A 137 -7.54 12.87 -8.20
CA LEU A 137 -8.55 11.99 -8.74
C LEU A 137 -8.34 11.60 -10.22
N GLU A 138 -7.12 11.77 -10.75
CA GLU A 138 -6.80 11.45 -12.14
C GLU A 138 -7.02 9.96 -12.47
N TRP A 139 -6.79 9.09 -11.49
CA TRP A 139 -6.98 7.63 -11.62
C TRP A 139 -8.44 7.19 -11.52
N SER A 140 -9.40 8.10 -11.31
CA SER A 140 -10.84 7.78 -11.29
C SER A 140 -11.36 7.25 -12.64
N LYS A 141 -10.63 7.49 -13.74
CA LYS A 141 -10.97 6.98 -15.08
C LYS A 141 -10.63 5.50 -15.29
N THR A 142 -9.63 5.00 -14.58
CA THR A 142 -9.07 3.64 -14.78
C THR A 142 -9.26 2.73 -13.57
N SER A 143 -9.77 3.26 -12.46
CA SER A 143 -9.96 2.56 -11.20
C SER A 143 -11.14 3.11 -10.42
N ARG A 144 -11.37 2.59 -9.20
CA ARG A 144 -12.39 3.10 -8.28
C ARG A 144 -11.90 4.20 -7.34
N THR A 145 -10.76 4.82 -7.62
CA THR A 145 -10.29 6.03 -6.91
C THR A 145 -11.37 7.10 -6.88
N GLY A 146 -11.58 7.71 -5.71
CA GLY A 146 -12.62 8.71 -5.46
C GLY A 146 -14.04 8.18 -5.26
N SER A 147 -14.35 6.93 -5.64
CA SER A 147 -15.73 6.41 -5.61
C SER A 147 -16.17 5.84 -4.25
N LYS A 148 -15.22 5.29 -3.49
CA LYS A 148 -15.48 4.59 -2.22
C LYS A 148 -14.46 4.98 -1.16
N GLN A 149 -14.26 6.29 -0.99
CA GLN A 149 -13.30 6.83 -0.05
C GLN A 149 -13.53 6.28 1.37
N ALA A 150 -12.44 5.92 2.04
CA ALA A 150 -12.42 5.41 3.40
C ALA A 150 -12.57 6.54 4.43
N THR A 151 -12.06 7.72 4.10
CA THR A 151 -12.33 9.01 4.73
C THR A 151 -12.49 10.09 3.66
N LYS A 152 -12.88 11.31 4.02
CA LYS A 152 -13.04 12.42 3.06
C LYS A 152 -11.71 12.74 2.37
N VAL A 153 -11.71 12.74 1.03
CA VAL A 153 -10.58 13.19 0.21
C VAL A 153 -10.89 14.54 -0.43
N LEU A 154 -9.98 15.51 -0.26
CA LEU A 154 -10.06 16.79 -0.94
C LEU A 154 -9.44 16.67 -2.33
N ASN A 155 -10.11 17.23 -3.34
CA ASN A 155 -9.58 17.27 -4.70
C ASN A 155 -8.51 18.37 -4.82
N LEU A 156 -7.26 18.01 -4.55
CA LEU A 156 -6.09 18.87 -4.63
C LEU A 156 -4.90 18.05 -5.13
N ALA A 157 -4.14 18.60 -6.07
CA ALA A 157 -2.87 18.01 -6.46
C ALA A 157 -1.85 18.11 -5.31
N ALA A 158 -0.84 17.21 -5.30
CA ALA A 158 0.11 17.14 -4.20
C ALA A 158 0.82 18.48 -3.88
N PRO A 159 1.35 19.25 -4.86
CA PRO A 159 1.95 20.55 -4.58
C PRO A 159 0.99 21.57 -3.96
N GLU A 160 -0.28 21.55 -4.39
CA GLU A 160 -1.31 22.45 -3.88
C GLU A 160 -1.71 22.10 -2.45
N ALA A 161 -1.84 20.81 -2.16
CA ALA A 161 -2.15 20.29 -0.83
C ALA A 161 -1.05 20.64 0.17
N ILE A 162 0.21 20.39 -0.19
CA ILE A 162 1.36 20.72 0.66
C ILE A 162 1.34 22.23 1.00
N ARG A 163 1.21 23.09 -0.02
CA ARG A 163 1.12 24.55 0.17
C ARG A 163 -0.08 24.97 1.03
N ALA A 164 -1.23 24.29 0.91
CA ALA A 164 -2.45 24.64 1.63
C ALA A 164 -2.40 24.25 3.12
N PHE A 165 -1.53 23.31 3.50
CA PHE A 165 -1.45 22.77 4.87
C PHE A 165 0.00 22.80 5.39
N PRO A 166 0.59 23.99 5.61
CA PRO A 166 1.99 24.12 6.04
C PRO A 166 2.25 23.59 7.46
N ASP A 167 1.22 23.55 8.32
CA ASP A 167 1.35 23.23 9.75
C ASP A 167 1.35 21.72 10.08
N VAL A 168 1.35 20.85 9.07
CA VAL A 168 1.41 19.39 9.30
C VAL A 168 2.80 18.98 9.75
N GLN A 169 2.88 17.94 10.58
CA GLN A 169 4.14 17.43 11.10
C GLN A 169 4.70 16.28 10.24
N LEU A 170 3.83 15.67 9.42
CA LEU A 170 4.16 14.61 8.49
C LEU A 170 3.35 14.78 7.21
N VAL A 171 4.02 14.68 6.06
CA VAL A 171 3.42 14.43 4.75
C VAL A 171 3.72 12.98 4.38
N ILE A 172 2.70 12.25 3.92
CA ILE A 172 2.83 10.85 3.50
C ILE A 172 2.24 10.67 2.10
N CYS A 173 2.96 9.95 1.24
CA CYS A 173 2.51 9.57 -0.10
C CYS A 173 2.66 8.06 -0.23
N ALA A 174 1.56 7.33 -0.41
CA ALA A 174 1.60 5.90 -0.63
C ALA A 174 1.28 5.60 -2.09
N TRP A 175 2.28 5.13 -2.83
CA TRP A 175 2.18 4.76 -4.23
C TRP A 175 2.06 5.94 -5.22
N ALA A 176 3.11 6.75 -5.31
CA ALA A 176 3.22 7.71 -6.41
C ALA A 176 3.35 6.99 -7.78
N PRO A 177 2.77 7.54 -8.86
CA PRO A 177 2.96 7.02 -10.22
C PRO A 177 4.45 6.94 -10.59
N ASN A 178 4.81 5.94 -11.40
CA ASN A 178 6.18 5.75 -11.90
C ASN A 178 6.38 6.20 -13.35
N PHE A 179 5.33 6.74 -13.98
CA PHE A 179 5.32 7.16 -15.38
C PHE A 179 5.34 8.69 -15.57
N ASP A 180 5.35 9.45 -14.48
CA ASP A 180 5.51 10.90 -14.47
C ASP A 180 6.38 11.34 -13.28
N GLU A 181 6.61 12.64 -13.14
CA GLU A 181 7.48 13.25 -12.12
C GLU A 181 6.67 13.97 -11.02
N SER A 182 5.44 13.51 -10.76
CA SER A 182 4.58 14.10 -9.72
C SER A 182 5.19 13.96 -8.32
N ASP A 183 6.03 12.95 -8.10
CA ASP A 183 6.76 12.76 -6.85
C ASP A 183 7.82 13.83 -6.62
N LEU A 184 8.60 14.18 -7.64
CA LEU A 184 9.57 15.28 -7.59
C LEU A 184 8.87 16.62 -7.33
N SER A 185 7.75 16.87 -8.02
CA SER A 185 6.93 18.06 -7.80
C SER A 185 6.42 18.16 -6.35
N ALA A 186 6.08 17.02 -5.73
CA ALA A 186 5.69 16.98 -4.32
C ALA A 186 6.87 17.27 -3.38
N ILE A 187 8.08 16.77 -3.67
CA ILE A 187 9.29 17.05 -2.90
C ILE A 187 9.63 18.54 -2.97
N GLU A 188 9.64 19.14 -4.16
CA GLU A 188 9.92 20.58 -4.33
C GLU A 188 8.93 21.44 -3.54
N ALA A 189 7.64 21.09 -3.58
CA ALA A 189 6.63 21.78 -2.79
C ALA A 189 6.86 21.60 -1.28
N TRP A 190 7.22 20.39 -0.84
CA TRP A 190 7.49 20.11 0.57
C TRP A 190 8.69 20.90 1.09
N GLN A 191 9.80 20.92 0.34
CA GLN A 191 10.98 21.72 0.68
C GLN A 191 10.65 23.21 0.78
N LYS A 192 9.76 23.71 -0.09
CA LYS A 192 9.40 25.13 -0.13
C LYS A 192 8.41 25.55 0.96
N TYR A 193 7.39 24.75 1.24
CA TYR A 193 6.25 25.17 2.06
C TYR A 193 6.19 24.45 3.42
N ASN A 194 6.75 23.25 3.53
CA ASN A 194 6.68 22.41 4.72
C ASN A 194 8.05 21.87 5.19
N PRO A 195 9.15 22.66 5.16
CA PRO A 195 10.51 22.15 5.43
C PRO A 195 10.70 21.59 6.84
N SER A 196 9.85 21.99 7.80
CA SER A 196 9.90 21.49 9.17
C SER A 196 9.15 20.17 9.40
N SER A 197 8.38 19.72 8.41
CA SER A 197 7.64 18.45 8.49
C SER A 197 8.47 17.29 7.97
N ARG A 198 8.16 16.06 8.40
CA ARG A 198 8.71 14.85 7.76
C ARG A 198 8.00 14.58 6.44
N LEU A 199 8.69 13.98 5.48
CA LEU A 199 8.10 13.49 4.22
C LEU A 199 8.38 12.00 4.05
N LEU A 200 7.31 11.21 3.95
CA LEU A 200 7.37 9.76 3.73
C LEU A 200 6.81 9.39 2.36
N PHE A 201 7.51 8.50 1.66
CA PHE A 201 6.99 7.77 0.52
C PHE A 201 6.88 6.29 0.85
N ILE A 202 5.77 5.66 0.46
CA ILE A 202 5.58 4.22 0.53
C ILE A 202 5.57 3.67 -0.89
N GLY A 203 6.50 2.76 -1.16
CA GLY A 203 6.69 2.20 -2.48
C GLY A 203 7.80 1.17 -2.53
N GLU A 204 8.17 0.75 -3.73
CA GLU A 204 9.22 -0.20 -4.04
C GLU A 204 10.38 0.52 -4.73
N LYS A 205 11.56 0.46 -4.12
CA LYS A 205 12.77 1.09 -4.65
C LYS A 205 13.15 0.48 -6.01
N ASN A 206 13.29 1.33 -7.04
CA ASN A 206 13.58 0.92 -8.41
C ASN A 206 12.56 -0.07 -9.00
N GLY A 207 11.32 -0.02 -8.52
CA GLY A 207 10.25 -0.94 -8.89
C GLY A 207 9.09 -0.26 -9.60
N VAL A 208 7.87 -0.58 -9.17
CA VAL A 208 6.63 -0.12 -9.83
C VAL A 208 6.02 1.17 -9.26
N THR A 209 6.71 1.85 -8.35
CA THR A 209 6.27 3.11 -7.71
C THR A 209 7.31 4.19 -7.87
N ASN A 210 6.89 5.45 -7.89
CA ASN A 210 7.76 6.62 -8.04
C ASN A 210 8.56 6.62 -9.36
N SER A 211 8.98 7.80 -9.80
CA SER A 211 9.79 7.97 -11.01
C SER A 211 11.18 7.35 -10.85
N ALA A 212 11.79 6.95 -11.97
CA ALA A 212 13.19 6.51 -11.95
C ALA A 212 14.14 7.61 -11.45
N THR A 213 13.82 8.87 -11.78
CA THR A 213 14.56 10.05 -11.33
C THR A 213 14.52 10.19 -9.81
N PHE A 214 13.35 10.00 -9.17
CA PHE A 214 13.21 9.98 -7.73
C PHE A 214 14.15 8.98 -7.06
N TRP A 215 14.18 7.73 -7.53
CA TRP A 215 15.01 6.70 -6.90
C TRP A 215 16.51 6.92 -7.07
N HIS A 216 16.91 7.62 -8.13
CA HIS A 216 18.31 7.92 -8.40
C HIS A 216 18.79 9.16 -7.63
N GLN A 217 17.99 10.23 -7.61
CA GLN A 217 18.45 11.54 -7.16
C GLN A 217 18.11 11.84 -5.70
N ILE A 218 17.06 11.23 -5.14
CA ILE A 218 16.59 11.56 -3.81
C ILE A 218 17.40 10.80 -2.75
N HIS A 219 17.82 11.53 -1.73
CA HIS A 219 18.46 10.96 -0.55
C HIS A 219 17.43 10.60 0.52
N PHE A 220 17.68 9.47 1.19
CA PHE A 220 16.78 8.94 2.21
C PHE A 220 17.42 9.02 3.60
N THR A 221 16.59 9.29 4.60
CA THR A 221 16.98 9.20 6.01
C THR A 221 16.95 7.74 6.44
N HIS A 222 17.99 7.33 7.18
CA HIS A 222 18.06 6.02 7.81
C HIS A 222 18.11 6.22 9.32
N SER A 223 17.02 5.89 10.02
CA SER A 223 16.88 6.08 11.46
C SER A 223 16.37 4.80 12.14
N PRO A 224 16.72 4.55 13.42
CA PRO A 224 16.15 3.44 14.19
C PRO A 224 14.62 3.46 14.27
N GLU A 225 14.03 4.66 14.32
CA GLU A 225 12.60 4.90 14.28
C GLU A 225 11.99 4.35 12.98
N LEU A 226 12.56 4.72 11.82
CA LEU A 226 12.09 4.28 10.52
C LEU A 226 12.29 2.77 10.32
N GLN A 227 13.38 2.20 10.84
CA GLN A 227 13.59 0.74 10.83
C GLN A 227 12.51 0.01 11.64
N THR A 228 12.16 0.52 12.81
CA THR A 228 11.09 -0.04 13.65
C THR A 228 9.75 0.01 12.94
N ILE A 229 9.43 1.14 12.30
CA ILE A 229 8.20 1.29 11.49
C ILE A 229 8.19 0.26 10.34
N ASN A 230 9.27 0.18 9.56
CA ASN A 230 9.36 -0.75 8.42
C ASN A 230 9.23 -2.22 8.85
N HIS A 231 9.71 -2.59 10.04
CA HIS A 231 9.57 -3.97 10.52
C HIS A 231 8.11 -4.41 10.72
N SER A 232 7.20 -3.46 10.94
CA SER A 232 5.76 -3.73 11.04
C SER A 232 5.02 -3.68 9.70
N PHE A 233 5.69 -3.23 8.63
CA PHE A 233 5.09 -3.03 7.31
C PHE A 233 5.71 -4.01 6.33
N THR A 234 4.97 -5.09 6.04
CA THR A 234 5.45 -6.16 5.15
C THR A 234 4.58 -6.27 3.90
N SER A 235 5.24 -6.47 2.75
CA SER A 235 4.58 -6.81 1.50
C SER A 235 3.82 -8.13 1.57
N PHE A 236 2.62 -8.15 0.99
CA PHE A 236 1.86 -9.38 0.79
C PHE A 236 2.09 -10.03 -0.57
N ASP A 237 2.68 -9.35 -1.54
CA ASP A 237 2.99 -9.91 -2.85
C ASP A 237 4.48 -9.71 -3.17
N PHE A 238 4.85 -9.86 -4.45
CA PHE A 238 6.23 -9.74 -4.90
C PHE A 238 6.75 -8.29 -4.94
N ILE A 239 5.89 -7.29 -4.71
CA ILE A 239 6.30 -5.89 -4.73
C ILE A 239 6.87 -5.55 -3.36
N GLU A 240 8.15 -5.19 -3.29
CA GLU A 240 8.87 -4.94 -2.03
C GLU A 240 8.59 -3.52 -1.49
N GLU A 241 7.34 -3.26 -1.12
CA GLU A 241 6.94 -2.01 -0.49
C GLU A 241 7.66 -1.78 0.84
N GLN A 242 8.22 -0.58 0.98
CA GLN A 242 8.84 -0.07 2.19
C GLN A 242 8.45 1.40 2.38
N ILE A 243 8.65 1.89 3.61
CA ILE A 243 8.45 3.28 3.98
C ILE A 243 9.81 3.98 3.94
N PHE A 244 9.92 4.99 3.07
CA PHE A 244 11.11 5.80 2.86
C PHE A 244 10.89 7.19 3.41
N GLU A 245 11.80 7.68 4.25
CA GLU A 245 11.82 9.07 4.69
C GLU A 245 12.77 9.89 3.82
N ILE A 246 12.29 10.99 3.26
CA ILE A 246 13.12 11.89 2.45
C ILE A 246 14.06 12.66 3.37
N LYS A 247 15.35 12.69 3.01
CA LYS A 247 16.34 13.50 3.69
C LYS A 247 16.17 14.96 3.25
N HIS A 248 16.03 15.86 4.21
CA HIS A 248 16.08 17.28 3.92
C HIS A 248 17.51 17.66 3.50
N GLU A 249 17.66 18.22 2.30
CA GLU A 249 18.88 18.93 1.92
C GLU A 249 18.72 20.37 2.44
N ILE A 250 19.55 20.76 3.40
CA ILE A 250 19.65 22.15 3.86
C ILE A 250 20.86 22.77 3.19
#